data_AF-A0A7G8GS04-F1
#
_entry.id   AF-A0A7G8GS04-F1
#
_cell.length_a   1.000
_cell.length_b   1.000
_cell.length_c   1.000
_cell.angle_alpha   90.00
_cell.angle_beta   90.00
_cell.angle_gamma   90.00
#
_symmetry.space_group_name_H-M   'P 1'
#
loop_
_entity.id
_entity.type
_entity.pdbx_description
1 polymer ?
#
loop_
_entity_poly.entity_id
_entity_poly.type
_entity_poly.pdbx_seq_one_letter_code
_entity_poly.pdbx_strand_id
1 'polypeptide(L)'
;MVLFTYLHLAAYPNVGEALLEAGTAAIAYETVQLENGSLPLLAPMSEIAGRLAAQVGAHLLEKPHGGRGVLMGGCTGVQPARVVVLGAGTVGWNAARTAAAMDAEVLLLDRSPQRLRSLEADRRGRLMSVVSSRGLLERLVPTADLVIGAVLTPGGRAPTLVDEQMVKQMRPGSVIVDVAIDQGGCIATSQETTHRNPTVTIHGVQHYAVGNMPGAVPFTSTEALVSVTLPYILGIAGRGLEEAVTERPELISGLNTVQGSVCHPGVAKALGVPPRHPMACLR
;
A
#
# COMPACT_ATOMS: atom_id res chain seq x y z
N MET A 1 27.39 4.86 10.34
CA MET A 1 26.56 3.70 9.92
C MET A 1 25.53 4.18 8.92
N VAL A 2 25.33 3.43 7.83
CA VAL A 2 24.24 3.67 6.87
C VAL A 2 23.18 2.59 7.09
N LEU A 3 21.94 3.00 7.32
CA LEU A 3 20.78 2.10 7.39
C LEU A 3 19.97 2.27 6.10
N PHE A 4 19.72 1.17 5.38
CA PHE A 4 18.96 1.19 4.13
C PHE A 4 17.87 0.12 4.18
N THR A 5 16.62 0.54 4.36
CA THR A 5 15.46 -0.35 4.59
C THR A 5 14.14 0.41 4.40
N TYR A 6 12.99 -0.25 4.53
CA TYR A 6 11.72 0.44 4.76
C TYR A 6 11.69 1.01 6.19
N LEU A 7 11.30 2.28 6.35
CA LEU A 7 11.31 2.95 7.66
C LEU A 7 9.93 3.36 8.16
N HIS A 8 9.08 3.86 7.27
CA HIS A 8 7.73 4.35 7.54
C HIS A 8 7.67 5.36 8.70
N LEU A 9 8.68 6.23 8.82
CA LEU A 9 8.87 7.11 9.99
C LEU A 9 7.71 8.07 10.27
N ALA A 10 6.91 8.41 9.25
CA ALA A 10 5.71 9.22 9.42
C ALA A 10 4.61 8.51 10.22
N ALA A 11 4.56 7.17 10.18
CA ALA A 11 3.64 6.35 10.97
C ALA A 11 4.22 5.93 12.32
N TYR A 12 5.55 5.85 12.43
CA TYR A 12 6.26 5.36 13.62
C TYR A 12 7.23 6.40 14.18
N PRO A 13 6.73 7.47 14.85
CA PRO A 13 7.56 8.59 15.30
C PRO A 13 8.69 8.18 16.25
N ASN A 14 8.43 7.23 17.15
CA ASN A 14 9.43 6.72 18.10
C ASN A 14 10.65 6.07 17.40
N VAL A 15 10.44 5.48 16.20
CA VAL A 15 11.55 4.95 15.39
C VAL A 15 12.38 6.10 14.83
N GLY A 16 11.72 7.18 14.40
CA GLY A 16 12.38 8.40 13.94
C GLY A 16 13.25 9.03 15.03
N GLU A 17 12.70 9.18 16.25
CA GLU A 17 13.44 9.70 17.40
C GLU A 17 14.70 8.87 17.70
N ALA A 18 14.59 7.54 17.74
CA ALA A 18 15.73 6.66 17.96
C ALA A 18 16.82 6.79 16.88
N LEU A 19 16.44 6.95 15.61
CA LEU A 19 17.40 7.17 14.52
C LEU A 19 18.12 8.52 14.62
N LEU A 20 17.42 9.55 15.08
CA LEU A 20 17.99 10.88 15.31
C LEU A 20 18.98 10.86 16.47
N GLU A 21 18.61 10.27 17.61
CA GLU A 21 19.50 10.10 18.76
C GLU A 21 20.77 9.32 18.40
N ALA A 22 20.63 8.27 17.57
CA ALA A 22 21.75 7.47 17.11
C ALA A 22 22.64 8.17 16.06
N GLY A 23 22.22 9.31 15.51
CA GLY A 23 22.95 10.02 14.45
C GLY A 23 23.07 9.23 13.13
N THR A 24 22.21 8.23 12.91
CA THR A 24 22.33 7.29 11.79
C THR A 24 21.92 7.94 10.47
N ALA A 25 22.70 7.69 9.41
CA ALA A 25 22.29 8.01 8.03
C ALA A 25 21.29 6.96 7.56
N ALA A 26 19.99 7.26 7.65
CA ALA A 26 18.91 6.33 7.31
C ALA A 26 18.27 6.71 5.98
N ILE A 27 18.23 5.75 5.06
CA ILE A 27 17.63 5.86 3.74
C ILE A 27 16.39 4.96 3.71
N ALA A 28 15.23 5.54 3.41
CA ALA A 28 13.96 4.81 3.30
C ALA A 28 13.69 4.39 1.86
N TYR A 29 13.51 3.09 1.62
CA TYR A 29 13.14 2.54 0.31
C TYR A 29 11.90 3.23 -0.28
N GLU A 30 10.88 3.45 0.54
CA GLU A 30 9.58 4.02 0.16
C GLU A 30 9.62 5.51 -0.19
N THR A 31 10.75 6.18 0.02
CA THR A 31 10.93 7.60 -0.31
C THR A 31 11.94 7.85 -1.42
N VAL A 32 12.69 6.83 -1.86
CA VAL A 32 13.51 6.92 -3.06
C VAL A 32 12.59 7.11 -4.27
N GLN A 33 12.71 8.26 -4.92
CA GLN A 33 11.82 8.73 -5.97
C GLN A 33 12.61 9.16 -7.21
N LEU A 34 12.18 8.66 -8.38
CA LEU A 34 12.70 9.10 -9.67
C LEU A 34 12.09 10.44 -10.09
N GLU A 35 12.69 11.12 -11.07
CA GLU A 35 12.20 12.41 -11.59
C GLU A 35 10.75 12.36 -12.09
N ASN A 36 10.31 11.20 -12.60
CA ASN A 36 8.93 10.99 -13.03
C ASN A 36 7.94 10.79 -11.86
N GLY A 37 8.40 10.90 -10.61
CA GLY A 37 7.62 10.74 -9.39
C GLY A 37 7.39 9.30 -8.95
N SER A 38 7.90 8.31 -9.68
CA SER A 38 7.74 6.89 -9.32
C SER A 38 8.68 6.49 -8.17
N LEU A 39 8.25 5.50 -7.39
CA LEU A 39 8.96 4.96 -6.23
C LEU A 39 9.50 3.56 -6.57
N PRO A 40 10.67 3.44 -7.21
CA PRO A 40 11.15 2.18 -7.80
C PRO A 40 11.34 1.07 -6.77
N LEU A 41 11.75 1.42 -5.54
CA LEU A 41 12.00 0.43 -4.50
C LEU A 41 10.69 -0.04 -3.82
N LEU A 42 9.65 0.79 -3.84
CA LEU A 42 8.31 0.47 -3.32
C LEU A 42 7.44 -0.30 -4.31
N ALA A 43 7.64 -0.07 -5.61
CA ALA A 43 6.86 -0.65 -6.69
C ALA A 43 6.70 -2.18 -6.58
N PRO A 44 7.75 -3.01 -6.43
CA PRO A 44 7.59 -4.46 -6.37
C PRO A 44 6.76 -4.93 -5.17
N MET A 45 6.94 -4.29 -4.01
CA MET A 45 6.16 -4.62 -2.81
C MET A 45 4.68 -4.25 -3.00
N SER A 46 4.42 -3.11 -3.64
CA SER A 46 3.06 -2.69 -4.00
C SER A 46 2.39 -3.64 -4.99
N GLU A 47 3.13 -4.19 -5.95
CA GLU A 47 2.59 -5.18 -6.88
C GLU A 47 2.18 -6.46 -6.15
N ILE A 48 3.07 -6.98 -5.29
CA ILE A 48 2.83 -8.20 -4.51
C ILE A 48 1.67 -8.00 -3.55
N ALA A 49 1.64 -6.89 -2.80
CA ALA A 49 0.56 -6.58 -1.86
C ALA A 49 -0.80 -6.50 -2.56
N GLY A 50 -0.88 -5.88 -3.74
CA GLY A 50 -2.11 -5.84 -4.53
C GLY A 50 -2.60 -7.23 -4.95
N ARG A 51 -1.70 -8.09 -5.44
CA ARG A 51 -2.06 -9.46 -5.84
C ARG A 51 -2.50 -10.31 -4.63
N LEU A 52 -1.79 -10.17 -3.51
CA LEU A 52 -2.15 -10.84 -2.26
C LEU A 52 -3.50 -10.36 -1.73
N ALA A 53 -3.83 -9.08 -1.85
CA ALA A 53 -5.10 -8.54 -1.38
C ALA A 53 -6.31 -9.23 -2.03
N ALA A 54 -6.24 -9.51 -3.34
CA ALA A 54 -7.27 -10.27 -4.03
C ALA A 54 -7.31 -11.74 -3.56
N GLN A 55 -6.15 -12.39 -3.41
CA GLN A 55 -6.06 -13.79 -2.97
C GLN A 55 -6.59 -13.98 -1.54
N VAL A 56 -6.14 -13.15 -0.61
CA VAL A 56 -6.59 -13.17 0.79
C VAL A 56 -8.07 -12.81 0.86
N GLY A 57 -8.52 -11.78 0.13
CA GLY A 57 -9.93 -11.42 0.07
C GLY A 57 -10.82 -12.57 -0.40
N ALA A 58 -10.39 -13.32 -1.42
CA ALA A 58 -11.08 -14.50 -1.90
C ALA A 58 -11.15 -15.61 -0.85
N HIS A 59 -10.04 -15.90 -0.17
CA HIS A 59 -9.99 -16.90 0.88
C HIS A 59 -10.89 -16.55 2.08
N LEU A 60 -10.87 -15.28 2.50
CA LEU A 60 -11.69 -14.79 3.61
C LEU A 60 -13.17 -14.69 3.27
N LEU A 61 -13.53 -14.66 1.98
CA LEU A 61 -14.93 -14.74 1.55
C LEU A 61 -15.55 -16.11 1.77
N GLU A 62 -14.74 -17.16 1.94
CA GLU A 62 -15.23 -18.51 2.21
C GLU A 62 -15.88 -18.62 3.60
N LYS A 63 -16.92 -19.47 3.70
CA LYS A 63 -17.72 -19.57 4.93
C LYS A 63 -16.94 -20.09 6.15
N PRO A 64 -16.04 -21.09 6.03
CA PRO A 64 -15.22 -21.55 7.16
C PRO A 64 -14.32 -20.47 7.77
N HIS A 65 -13.96 -19.46 6.97
CA HIS A 65 -13.17 -18.31 7.40
C HIS A 65 -14.02 -17.15 7.93
N GLY A 66 -15.33 -17.35 8.13
CA GLY A 66 -16.26 -16.32 8.61
C GLY A 66 -16.87 -15.44 7.52
N GLY A 67 -16.52 -15.70 6.26
CA GLY A 67 -16.99 -14.92 5.11
C GLY A 67 -18.45 -15.17 4.76
N ARG A 68 -18.92 -14.44 3.75
CA ARG A 68 -20.28 -14.55 3.21
C ARG A 68 -20.53 -15.91 2.56
N GLY A 69 -19.48 -16.63 2.15
CA GLY A 69 -19.55 -17.89 1.41
C GLY A 69 -19.71 -17.66 -0.09
N VAL A 70 -19.07 -16.63 -0.64
CA VAL A 70 -19.17 -16.26 -2.06
C VAL A 70 -17.89 -16.63 -2.79
N LEU A 71 -18.00 -17.45 -3.84
CA LEU A 71 -16.89 -17.77 -4.71
C LEU A 71 -16.62 -16.61 -5.68
N MET A 72 -15.35 -16.21 -5.85
CA MET A 72 -14.96 -15.06 -6.68
C MET A 72 -15.56 -15.09 -8.08
N GLY A 73 -15.39 -16.18 -8.82
CA GLY A 73 -15.87 -16.30 -10.20
C GLY A 73 -17.35 -16.68 -10.34
N GLY A 74 -18.01 -17.06 -9.24
CA GLY A 74 -19.31 -17.71 -9.29
C GLY A 74 -19.25 -19.07 -10.02
N CYS A 75 -20.37 -19.48 -10.61
CA CYS A 75 -20.45 -20.64 -11.50
C CYS A 75 -21.63 -20.47 -12.46
N THR A 76 -21.87 -21.42 -13.36
CA THR A 76 -23.03 -21.37 -14.28
C THR A 76 -24.33 -21.15 -13.51
N GLY A 77 -25.04 -20.06 -13.84
CA GLY A 77 -26.30 -19.68 -13.18
C GLY A 77 -26.16 -18.90 -11.85
N VAL A 78 -24.93 -18.63 -11.38
CA VAL A 78 -24.66 -17.94 -10.11
C VAL A 78 -23.76 -16.73 -10.34
N GLN A 79 -24.11 -15.60 -9.74
CA GLN A 79 -23.33 -14.36 -9.88
C GLN A 79 -21.93 -14.50 -9.24
N PRO A 80 -20.89 -13.88 -9.84
CA PRO A 80 -19.56 -13.78 -9.23
C PRO A 80 -19.58 -12.84 -8.01
N ALA A 81 -18.49 -12.84 -7.24
CA ALA A 81 -18.26 -11.84 -6.20
C ALA A 81 -18.13 -10.45 -6.81
N ARG A 82 -18.70 -9.45 -6.13
CA ARG A 82 -18.48 -8.03 -6.44
C ARG A 82 -17.31 -7.47 -5.62
N VAL A 83 -16.29 -7.00 -6.32
CA VAL A 83 -15.06 -6.45 -5.75
C VAL A 83 -14.97 -4.96 -6.06
N VAL A 84 -14.86 -4.14 -5.01
CA VAL A 84 -14.63 -2.69 -5.12
C VAL A 84 -13.20 -2.39 -4.70
N VAL A 85 -12.38 -1.86 -5.62
CA VAL A 85 -10.99 -1.50 -5.35
C VAL A 85 -10.86 0.01 -5.31
N LEU A 86 -10.33 0.54 -4.20
CA LEU A 86 -10.18 1.97 -3.96
C LEU A 86 -8.72 2.39 -4.21
N GLY A 87 -8.50 3.16 -5.28
CA GLY A 87 -7.20 3.62 -5.75
C GLY A 87 -6.71 2.83 -6.95
N ALA A 88 -6.29 3.52 -8.01
CA ALA A 88 -5.74 2.94 -9.24
C ALA A 88 -4.20 3.00 -9.30
N GLY A 89 -3.53 3.18 -8.16
CA GLY A 89 -2.08 3.03 -8.04
C GLY A 89 -1.60 1.59 -8.33
N THR A 90 -0.32 1.30 -8.08
CA THR A 90 0.26 -0.03 -8.31
C THR A 90 -0.46 -1.13 -7.55
N VAL A 91 -0.76 -0.91 -6.25
CA VAL A 91 -1.50 -1.86 -5.41
C VAL A 91 -2.87 -2.14 -6.00
N GLY A 92 -3.68 -1.10 -6.22
CA GLY A 92 -5.06 -1.28 -6.65
C GLY A 92 -5.20 -1.82 -8.05
N TRP A 93 -4.31 -1.44 -8.98
CA TRP A 93 -4.26 -2.08 -10.30
C TRP A 93 -3.96 -3.57 -10.20
N ASN A 94 -2.99 -3.96 -9.38
CA ASN A 94 -2.66 -5.36 -9.14
C ASN A 94 -3.81 -6.14 -8.50
N ALA A 95 -4.47 -5.56 -7.51
CA ALA A 95 -5.62 -6.15 -6.87
C ALA A 95 -6.78 -6.35 -7.85
N ALA A 96 -7.09 -5.30 -8.63
CA ALA A 96 -8.19 -5.34 -9.59
C ALA A 96 -7.94 -6.37 -10.70
N ARG A 97 -6.74 -6.41 -11.29
CA ARG A 97 -6.42 -7.39 -12.34
C ARG A 97 -6.42 -8.83 -11.81
N THR A 98 -5.94 -9.06 -10.59
CA THR A 98 -5.95 -10.40 -9.98
C THR A 98 -7.38 -10.84 -9.67
N ALA A 99 -8.21 -9.98 -9.07
CA ALA A 99 -9.62 -10.29 -8.82
C ALA A 99 -10.39 -10.56 -10.12
N ALA A 100 -10.16 -9.76 -11.17
CA ALA A 100 -10.78 -9.95 -12.48
C ALA A 100 -10.32 -11.26 -13.17
N ALA A 101 -9.07 -11.67 -12.97
CA ALA A 101 -8.54 -12.95 -13.43
C ALA A 101 -9.12 -14.15 -12.67
N MET A 102 -9.69 -13.93 -11.48
CA MET A 102 -10.52 -14.91 -10.75
C MET A 102 -12.00 -14.82 -11.17
N ASP A 103 -12.29 -14.20 -12.31
CA ASP A 103 -13.62 -13.97 -12.87
C ASP A 103 -14.56 -13.10 -12.01
N ALA A 104 -14.06 -12.36 -11.01
CA ALA A 104 -14.92 -11.47 -10.22
C ALA A 104 -15.47 -10.28 -11.02
N GLU A 105 -16.60 -9.69 -10.58
CA GLU A 105 -17.04 -8.36 -11.05
C GLU A 105 -16.23 -7.29 -10.33
N VAL A 106 -15.38 -6.55 -11.03
CA VAL A 106 -14.42 -5.62 -10.41
C VAL A 106 -14.70 -4.17 -10.79
N LEU A 107 -14.84 -3.31 -9.79
CA LEU A 107 -14.94 -1.86 -9.92
C LEU A 107 -13.68 -1.22 -9.34
N LEU A 108 -12.80 -0.72 -10.22
CA LEU A 108 -11.60 0.01 -9.85
C LEU A 108 -11.89 1.51 -9.82
N LEU A 109 -11.81 2.13 -8.64
CA LEU A 109 -12.15 3.53 -8.43
C LEU A 109 -10.91 4.39 -8.19
N ASP A 110 -10.81 5.52 -8.89
CA ASP A 110 -9.77 6.54 -8.63
C ASP A 110 -10.30 7.94 -8.90
N ARG A 111 -9.74 8.95 -8.24
CA ARG A 111 -10.07 10.36 -8.47
C ARG A 111 -9.51 10.91 -9.77
N SER A 112 -8.49 10.28 -10.35
CA SER A 112 -7.77 10.74 -11.54
C SER A 112 -8.29 10.04 -12.80
N PRO A 113 -9.05 10.74 -13.67
CA PRO A 113 -9.46 10.19 -14.96
C PRO A 113 -8.26 9.87 -15.87
N GLN A 114 -7.15 10.59 -15.72
CA GLN A 114 -5.90 10.33 -16.46
C GLN A 114 -5.32 8.98 -16.06
N ARG A 115 -5.26 8.69 -14.76
CA ARG A 115 -4.76 7.40 -14.27
C ARG A 115 -5.63 6.25 -14.75
N LEU A 116 -6.95 6.37 -14.63
CA LEU A 116 -7.88 5.35 -15.12
C LEU A 116 -7.73 5.12 -16.64
N ARG A 117 -7.64 6.20 -17.43
CA ARG A 117 -7.38 6.10 -18.87
C ARG A 117 -6.07 5.39 -19.21
N SER A 118 -5.01 5.61 -18.43
CA SER A 118 -3.72 4.94 -18.66
C SER A 118 -3.77 3.42 -18.49
N LEU A 119 -4.76 2.91 -17.75
CA LEU A 119 -4.93 1.48 -17.48
C LEU A 119 -5.92 0.80 -18.44
N GLU A 120 -6.64 1.58 -19.25
CA GLU A 120 -7.75 1.07 -20.06
C GLU A 120 -7.28 0.08 -21.14
N ALA A 121 -6.10 0.31 -21.72
CA ALA A 121 -5.52 -0.57 -22.73
C ALA A 121 -5.20 -1.98 -22.20
N ASP A 122 -4.84 -2.07 -20.92
CA ASP A 122 -4.45 -3.32 -20.25
C ASP A 122 -5.63 -3.99 -19.54
N ARG A 123 -6.82 -3.39 -19.60
CA ARG A 123 -8.02 -3.92 -18.95
C ARG A 123 -8.47 -5.23 -19.59
N ARG A 124 -8.82 -6.20 -18.73
CA ARG A 124 -9.29 -7.54 -19.11
C ARG A 124 -10.45 -7.97 -18.23
N GLY A 125 -11.24 -8.93 -18.71
CA GLY A 125 -12.34 -9.53 -17.96
C GLY A 125 -13.43 -8.51 -17.57
N ARG A 126 -14.08 -8.76 -16.42
CA ARG A 126 -15.16 -7.94 -15.86
C ARG A 126 -14.64 -6.79 -14.99
N LEU A 127 -13.52 -6.19 -15.37
CA LEU A 127 -12.97 -5.00 -14.73
C LEU A 127 -13.56 -3.74 -15.36
N MET A 128 -14.03 -2.82 -14.53
CA MET A 128 -14.47 -1.48 -14.92
C MET A 128 -13.70 -0.42 -14.14
N SER A 129 -13.20 0.58 -14.85
CA SER A 129 -12.50 1.74 -14.28
C SER A 129 -13.50 2.89 -14.12
N VAL A 130 -13.70 3.39 -12.90
CA VAL A 130 -14.74 4.39 -12.59
C VAL A 130 -14.15 5.57 -11.82
N VAL A 131 -14.51 6.80 -12.19
CA VAL A 131 -14.09 7.98 -11.45
C VAL A 131 -14.77 7.98 -10.08
N SER A 132 -13.95 8.05 -9.03
CA SER A 132 -14.41 8.02 -7.64
C SER A 132 -15.09 9.33 -7.24
N SER A 133 -16.23 9.20 -6.55
CA SER A 133 -16.91 10.29 -5.84
C SER A 133 -17.55 9.76 -4.57
N ARG A 134 -17.77 10.62 -3.58
CA ARG A 134 -18.36 10.19 -2.30
C ARG A 134 -19.71 9.47 -2.47
N GLY A 135 -20.62 10.04 -3.25
CA GLY A 135 -21.92 9.43 -3.52
C GLY A 135 -21.83 8.10 -4.29
N LEU A 136 -20.75 7.88 -5.07
CA LEU A 136 -20.51 6.59 -5.70
C LEU A 136 -20.01 5.56 -4.68
N LEU A 137 -19.10 5.94 -3.78
CA LEU A 137 -18.62 5.05 -2.70
C LEU A 137 -19.78 4.61 -1.80
N GLU A 138 -20.64 5.54 -1.39
CA GLU A 138 -21.84 5.29 -0.58
C GLU A 138 -22.80 4.29 -1.25
N ARG A 139 -22.83 4.24 -2.58
CA ARG A 139 -23.66 3.29 -3.34
C ARG A 139 -22.99 1.94 -3.58
N LEU A 140 -21.68 1.92 -3.80
CA LEU A 140 -20.97 0.71 -4.22
C LEU A 140 -20.49 -0.12 -3.04
N VAL A 141 -19.92 0.50 -2.01
CA VAL A 141 -19.34 -0.19 -0.85
C VAL A 141 -20.36 -1.11 -0.16
N PRO A 142 -21.62 -0.69 0.13
CA PRO A 142 -22.62 -1.57 0.74
C PRO A 142 -22.97 -2.81 -0.09
N THR A 143 -22.76 -2.76 -1.42
CA THR A 143 -23.09 -3.86 -2.34
C THR A 143 -21.94 -4.84 -2.55
N ALA A 144 -20.73 -4.49 -2.07
CA ALA A 144 -19.53 -5.26 -2.31
C ALA A 144 -19.46 -6.51 -1.42
N ASP A 145 -18.98 -7.59 -2.01
CA ASP A 145 -18.53 -8.78 -1.27
C ASP A 145 -17.15 -8.54 -0.69
N LEU A 146 -16.28 -7.91 -1.47
CA LEU A 146 -14.91 -7.58 -1.11
C LEU A 146 -14.62 -6.12 -1.44
N VAL A 147 -14.10 -5.38 -0.47
CA VAL A 147 -13.53 -4.04 -0.67
C VAL A 147 -12.02 -4.12 -0.45
N ILE A 148 -11.24 -3.59 -1.39
CA ILE A 148 -9.78 -3.50 -1.27
C ILE A 148 -9.39 -2.02 -1.21
N GLY A 149 -8.89 -1.61 -0.04
CA GLY A 149 -8.31 -0.29 0.19
C GLY A 149 -6.88 -0.23 -0.31
N ALA A 150 -6.62 0.54 -1.36
CA ALA A 150 -5.32 0.61 -2.04
C ALA A 150 -4.87 2.06 -2.31
N VAL A 151 -5.26 2.98 -1.42
CA VAL A 151 -4.93 4.40 -1.54
C VAL A 151 -3.68 4.73 -0.74
N LEU A 152 -2.69 5.32 -1.41
CA LEU A 152 -1.41 5.70 -0.85
C LEU A 152 -1.28 7.22 -0.88
N THR A 153 -0.76 7.81 0.20
CA THR A 153 -0.24 9.18 0.18
C THR A 153 1.26 9.12 0.45
N PRO A 154 2.13 9.34 -0.56
CA PRO A 154 3.58 9.26 -0.36
C PRO A 154 4.06 10.13 0.83
N GLY A 155 4.75 9.51 1.79
CA GLY A 155 5.29 10.20 2.96
C GLY A 155 4.27 10.78 3.94
N GLY A 156 2.99 10.39 3.86
CA GLY A 156 1.92 10.88 4.72
C GLY A 156 0.91 9.79 5.10
N ARG A 157 -0.10 10.18 5.90
CA ARG A 157 -1.19 9.29 6.32
C ARG A 157 -2.20 9.11 5.18
N ALA A 158 -2.71 7.89 5.00
CA ALA A 158 -3.78 7.63 4.03
C ALA A 158 -5.08 8.36 4.42
N PRO A 159 -5.82 8.94 3.45
CA PRO A 159 -7.12 9.55 3.74
C PRO A 159 -8.16 8.46 4.00
N THR A 160 -9.04 8.68 4.97
CA THR A 160 -10.21 7.82 5.19
C THR A 160 -11.24 8.06 4.09
N LEU A 161 -11.52 7.03 3.28
CA LEU A 161 -12.46 7.09 2.17
C LEU A 161 -13.79 6.40 2.47
N VAL A 162 -13.75 5.35 3.30
CA VAL A 162 -14.93 4.62 3.74
C VAL A 162 -15.16 4.93 5.21
N ASP A 163 -16.27 5.60 5.50
CA ASP A 163 -16.66 5.87 6.88
C ASP A 163 -17.34 4.64 7.52
N GLU A 164 -17.48 4.66 8.84
CA GLU A 164 -18.10 3.56 9.58
C GLU A 164 -19.57 3.33 9.17
N GLN A 165 -20.27 4.35 8.69
CA GLN A 165 -21.66 4.22 8.25
C GLN A 165 -21.77 3.39 6.98
N MET A 166 -20.85 3.59 6.02
CA MET A 166 -20.76 2.74 4.85
C MET A 166 -20.49 1.28 5.22
N VAL A 167 -19.60 1.03 6.20
CA VAL A 167 -19.28 -0.33 6.68
C VAL A 167 -20.49 -0.99 7.35
N LYS A 168 -21.25 -0.26 8.18
CA LYS A 168 -22.49 -0.76 8.81
C LYS A 168 -23.56 -1.19 7.79
N GLN A 169 -23.54 -0.61 6.60
CA GLN A 169 -24.50 -0.93 5.53
C GLN A 169 -24.05 -2.11 4.65
N MET A 170 -22.81 -2.57 4.80
CA MET A 170 -22.33 -3.75 4.07
C MET A 170 -23.04 -5.02 4.52
N ARG A 171 -23.05 -6.01 3.63
CA ARG A 171 -23.66 -7.31 3.92
C ARG A 171 -22.83 -8.04 4.98
N PRO A 172 -23.46 -8.68 5.98
CA PRO A 172 -22.75 -9.54 6.92
C PRO A 172 -21.95 -10.63 6.19
N GLY A 173 -20.70 -10.84 6.61
CA GLY A 173 -19.74 -11.74 5.98
C GLY A 173 -18.96 -11.13 4.82
N SER A 174 -19.26 -9.90 4.38
CA SER A 174 -18.38 -9.19 3.45
C SER A 174 -16.98 -8.98 4.05
N VAL A 175 -16.00 -8.78 3.18
CA VAL A 175 -14.59 -8.66 3.54
C VAL A 175 -14.05 -7.29 3.12
N ILE A 176 -13.24 -6.68 3.98
CA ILE A 176 -12.43 -5.50 3.71
C ILE A 176 -10.96 -5.91 3.84
N VAL A 177 -10.16 -5.62 2.81
CA VAL A 177 -8.71 -5.74 2.83
C VAL A 177 -8.11 -4.34 2.74
N ASP A 178 -7.59 -3.80 3.82
CA ASP A 178 -7.00 -2.46 3.86
C ASP A 178 -5.48 -2.54 3.72
N VAL A 179 -4.99 -2.47 2.48
CA VAL A 179 -3.55 -2.50 2.17
C VAL A 179 -2.87 -1.20 2.59
N ALA A 180 -3.63 -0.12 2.77
CA ALA A 180 -3.12 1.17 3.23
C ALA A 180 -2.89 1.23 4.75
N ILE A 181 -3.05 0.11 5.47
CA ILE A 181 -2.89 0.05 6.93
C ILE A 181 -1.50 0.48 7.40
N ASP A 182 -0.46 0.19 6.61
CA ASP A 182 0.93 0.61 6.88
C ASP A 182 1.09 2.15 6.95
N GLN A 183 0.08 2.91 6.48
CA GLN A 183 0.00 4.36 6.55
C GLN A 183 -1.26 4.85 7.30
N GLY A 184 -1.80 4.03 8.20
CA GLY A 184 -2.94 4.37 9.06
C GLY A 184 -4.32 4.02 8.50
N GLY A 185 -4.39 3.33 7.36
CA GLY A 185 -5.62 2.79 6.78
C GLY A 185 -6.48 3.81 6.03
N CYS A 186 -7.25 3.33 5.05
CA CYS A 186 -8.19 4.16 4.29
C CYS A 186 -9.66 3.87 4.61
N ILE A 187 -9.94 2.95 5.53
CA ILE A 187 -11.28 2.60 6.02
C ILE A 187 -11.34 2.96 7.52
N ALA A 188 -12.38 3.67 7.95
CA ALA A 188 -12.49 4.22 9.31
C ALA A 188 -12.45 3.15 10.42
N THR A 189 -12.96 1.95 10.13
CA THR A 189 -13.03 0.82 11.07
C THR A 189 -11.82 -0.10 11.02
N SER A 190 -10.85 0.13 10.12
CA SER A 190 -9.64 -0.68 10.05
C SER A 190 -8.82 -0.55 11.34
N GLN A 191 -8.37 -1.69 11.84
CA GLN A 191 -7.44 -1.81 12.96
C GLN A 191 -6.29 -2.69 12.51
N GLU A 192 -5.05 -2.29 12.76
CA GLU A 192 -3.88 -3.06 12.35
C GLU A 192 -3.90 -4.46 12.95
N THR A 193 -3.73 -5.46 12.10
CA THR A 193 -3.70 -6.88 12.46
C THR A 193 -2.34 -7.49 12.15
N THR A 194 -2.15 -8.77 12.50
CA THR A 194 -0.88 -9.47 12.28
C THR A 194 -1.11 -10.76 11.50
N HIS A 195 -0.08 -11.32 10.87
CA HIS A 195 -0.19 -12.62 10.19
C HIS A 195 -0.72 -13.75 11.08
N ARG A 196 -0.55 -13.67 12.42
CA ARG A 196 -1.09 -14.66 13.37
C ARG A 196 -2.57 -14.47 13.66
N ASN A 197 -3.02 -13.22 13.75
CA ASN A 197 -4.40 -12.85 14.00
C ASN A 197 -4.83 -11.88 12.90
N PRO A 198 -5.10 -12.37 11.67
CA PRO A 198 -5.14 -11.52 10.49
C PRO A 198 -6.44 -10.73 10.34
N THR A 199 -7.51 -11.14 11.00
CA THR A 199 -8.83 -10.53 10.83
C THR A 199 -9.48 -10.11 12.14
N VAL A 200 -10.26 -9.04 12.07
CA VAL A 200 -11.20 -8.60 13.11
C VAL A 200 -12.57 -8.40 12.49
N THR A 201 -13.63 -8.86 13.13
CA THR A 201 -15.00 -8.64 12.64
C THR A 201 -15.61 -7.41 13.31
N ILE A 202 -16.07 -6.45 12.50
CA ILE A 202 -16.69 -5.21 12.96
C ILE A 202 -17.96 -5.00 12.15
N HIS A 203 -19.11 -4.79 12.81
CA HIS A 203 -20.43 -4.66 12.17
C HIS A 203 -20.79 -5.84 11.25
N GLY A 204 -20.30 -7.04 11.58
CA GLY A 204 -20.50 -8.24 10.75
C GLY A 204 -19.62 -8.30 9.49
N VAL A 205 -18.69 -7.35 9.31
CA VAL A 205 -17.75 -7.29 8.18
C VAL A 205 -16.35 -7.68 8.67
N GLN A 206 -15.70 -8.59 7.95
CA GLN A 206 -14.34 -9.00 8.27
C GLN A 206 -13.33 -7.98 7.76
N HIS A 207 -12.45 -7.51 8.63
CA HIS A 207 -11.38 -6.58 8.30
C HIS A 207 -10.05 -7.32 8.34
N TYR A 208 -9.39 -7.40 7.19
CA TYR A 208 -7.99 -7.80 7.08
C TYR A 208 -7.17 -6.53 6.87
N ALA A 209 -6.29 -6.24 7.82
CA ALA A 209 -5.44 -5.06 7.81
C ALA A 209 -4.06 -5.44 8.35
N VAL A 210 -3.50 -6.53 7.82
CA VAL A 210 -2.19 -7.03 8.19
C VAL A 210 -1.12 -6.16 7.55
N GLY A 211 -0.29 -5.53 8.38
CA GLY A 211 0.90 -4.83 7.89
C GLY A 211 1.91 -5.80 7.27
N ASN A 212 2.75 -5.29 6.36
CA ASN A 212 3.76 -6.11 5.66
C ASN A 212 3.17 -7.38 5.01
N MET A 213 2.13 -7.23 4.19
CA MET A 213 1.53 -8.34 3.43
C MET A 213 2.57 -9.13 2.59
N PRO A 214 3.54 -8.49 1.89
CA PRO A 214 4.55 -9.22 1.11
C PRO A 214 5.41 -10.18 1.94
N GLY A 215 5.48 -10.01 3.26
CA GLY A 215 6.15 -10.94 4.18
C GLY A 215 5.54 -12.35 4.20
N ALA A 216 4.30 -12.53 3.74
CA ALA A 216 3.67 -13.85 3.63
C ALA A 216 4.20 -14.71 2.47
N VAL A 217 4.89 -14.09 1.49
CA VAL A 217 5.44 -14.78 0.30
C VAL A 217 6.93 -14.47 0.13
N PRO A 218 7.77 -14.81 1.12
CA PRO A 218 9.14 -14.32 1.23
C PRO A 218 10.03 -14.72 0.05
N PHE A 219 9.79 -15.87 -0.59
CA PHE A 219 10.53 -16.26 -1.79
C PHE A 219 10.34 -15.24 -2.92
N THR A 220 9.09 -14.93 -3.25
CA THR A 220 8.75 -13.96 -4.30
C THR A 220 9.13 -12.53 -3.91
N SER A 221 8.86 -12.12 -2.68
CA SER A 221 9.09 -10.74 -2.25
C SER A 221 10.58 -10.42 -2.06
N THR A 222 11.39 -11.38 -1.61
CA THR A 222 12.84 -11.19 -1.51
C THR A 222 13.46 -11.01 -2.90
N GLU A 223 13.17 -11.91 -3.84
CA GLU A 223 13.67 -11.80 -5.21
C GLU A 223 13.27 -10.48 -5.86
N ALA A 224 12.00 -10.09 -5.72
CA ALA A 224 11.50 -8.84 -6.27
C ALA A 224 12.16 -7.60 -5.65
N LEU A 225 12.32 -7.57 -4.32
CA LEU A 225 12.94 -6.44 -3.62
C LEU A 225 14.43 -6.32 -3.94
N VAL A 226 15.17 -7.43 -3.86
CA VAL A 226 16.63 -7.44 -4.12
C VAL A 226 16.93 -7.04 -5.56
N SER A 227 16.10 -7.45 -6.53
CA SER A 227 16.29 -7.08 -7.94
C SER A 227 16.34 -5.56 -8.17
N VAL A 228 15.63 -4.78 -7.33
CA VAL A 228 15.61 -3.31 -7.43
C VAL A 228 16.54 -2.63 -6.42
N THR A 229 16.83 -3.23 -5.26
CA THR A 229 17.71 -2.61 -4.24
C THR A 229 19.19 -2.90 -4.48
N LEU A 230 19.54 -4.03 -5.08
CA LEU A 230 20.93 -4.46 -5.25
C LEU A 230 21.84 -3.40 -5.93
N PRO A 231 21.41 -2.69 -7.00
CA PRO A 231 22.24 -1.65 -7.60
C PRO A 231 22.58 -0.50 -6.64
N TYR A 232 21.67 -0.16 -5.72
CA TYR A 232 21.89 0.88 -4.72
C TYR A 232 22.79 0.38 -3.59
N ILE A 233 22.58 -0.87 -3.15
CA ILE A 233 23.42 -1.51 -2.12
C ILE A 233 24.87 -1.56 -2.59
N LEU A 234 25.13 -2.00 -3.83
CA LEU A 234 26.48 -2.07 -4.40
C LEU A 234 27.13 -0.68 -4.51
N GLY A 235 26.36 0.35 -4.89
CA GLY A 235 26.85 1.72 -4.94
C GLY A 235 27.27 2.24 -3.55
N ILE A 236 26.39 2.10 -2.56
CA ILE A 236 26.65 2.56 -1.19
C ILE A 236 27.82 1.78 -0.56
N ALA A 237 27.88 0.46 -0.73
CA ALA A 237 28.93 -0.37 -0.14
C ALA A 237 30.29 -0.16 -0.81
N GLY A 238 30.32 0.05 -2.13
CA GLY A 238 31.56 0.19 -2.90
C GLY A 238 32.19 1.58 -2.82
N ARG A 239 31.38 2.63 -2.74
CA ARG A 239 31.82 4.04 -2.88
C ARG A 239 31.47 4.93 -1.69
N GLY A 240 30.67 4.43 -0.74
CA GLY A 240 30.13 5.23 0.35
C GLY A 240 28.92 6.05 -0.07
N LEU A 241 28.27 6.68 0.91
CA LEU A 241 26.97 7.32 0.72
C LEU A 241 27.02 8.58 -0.16
N GLU A 242 28.00 9.45 0.04
CA GLU A 242 28.12 10.72 -0.69
C GLU A 242 28.31 10.50 -2.20
N GLU A 243 29.19 9.57 -2.57
CA GLU A 243 29.45 9.25 -3.97
C GLU A 243 28.26 8.50 -4.60
N ALA A 244 27.62 7.57 -3.86
CA ALA A 244 26.42 6.89 -4.32
C ALA A 244 25.25 7.86 -4.60
N VAL A 245 25.07 8.88 -3.76
CA VAL A 245 24.07 9.95 -3.96
C VAL A 245 24.41 10.82 -5.17
N THR A 246 25.69 11.04 -5.45
CA THR A 246 26.14 11.81 -6.62
C THR A 246 25.81 11.08 -7.92
N GLU A 247 26.04 9.76 -7.98
CA GLU A 247 25.74 8.95 -9.15
C GLU A 247 24.26 8.60 -9.32
N ARG A 248 23.53 8.50 -8.20
CA ARG A 248 22.09 8.20 -8.14
C ARG A 248 21.36 9.28 -7.35
N PRO A 249 21.10 10.44 -7.97
CA PRO A 249 20.46 11.57 -7.32
C PRO A 249 19.09 11.24 -6.71
N GLU A 250 18.40 10.19 -7.21
CA GLU A 250 17.16 9.70 -6.63
C GLU A 250 17.30 9.28 -5.16
N LEU A 251 18.49 8.89 -4.70
CA LEU A 251 18.76 8.58 -3.29
C LEU A 251 18.60 9.78 -2.36
N ILE A 252 18.70 11.02 -2.88
CA ILE A 252 18.52 12.25 -2.08
C ILE A 252 17.13 12.26 -1.43
N SER A 253 16.10 11.89 -2.20
CA SER A 253 14.73 11.78 -1.70
C SER A 253 14.56 10.66 -0.67
N GLY A 254 15.40 9.63 -0.76
CA GLY A 254 15.48 8.52 0.19
C GLY A 254 16.08 8.89 1.55
N LEU A 255 16.91 9.94 1.63
CA LEU A 255 17.58 10.33 2.88
C LEU A 255 16.58 10.91 3.88
N ASN A 256 16.33 10.16 4.95
CA ASN A 256 15.33 10.50 5.96
C ASN A 256 15.96 11.12 7.20
N THR A 257 17.03 10.51 7.72
CA THR A 257 17.81 11.05 8.83
C THR A 257 19.29 11.02 8.52
N VAL A 258 20.04 12.04 8.95
CA VAL A 258 21.50 12.09 8.84
C VAL A 258 22.04 12.91 10.01
N GLN A 259 22.98 12.37 10.79
CA GLN A 259 23.67 13.08 11.90
C GLN A 259 22.70 13.83 12.84
N GLY A 260 21.59 13.18 13.23
CA GLY A 260 20.58 13.76 14.13
C GLY A 260 19.69 14.82 13.50
N SER A 261 19.77 15.04 12.19
CA SER A 261 18.85 15.91 11.43
C SER A 261 17.84 15.07 10.64
N VAL A 262 16.61 15.57 10.52
CA VAL A 262 15.60 15.01 9.60
C VAL A 262 15.71 15.71 8.25
N CYS A 263 15.82 14.93 7.18
CA CYS A 263 16.01 15.47 5.83
C CYS A 263 14.74 15.41 4.97
N HIS A 264 13.88 14.41 5.18
CA HIS A 264 12.67 14.23 4.39
C HIS A 264 11.51 15.12 4.91
N PRO A 265 10.89 16.01 4.09
CA PRO A 265 9.87 16.95 4.55
C PRO A 265 8.63 16.30 5.17
N GLY A 266 8.18 15.16 4.61
CA GLY A 266 7.02 14.43 5.14
C GLY A 266 7.27 13.87 6.54
N VAL A 267 8.49 13.41 6.80
CA VAL A 267 8.91 12.87 8.11
C VAL A 267 9.11 14.02 9.10
N ALA A 268 9.72 15.12 8.67
CA ALA A 268 9.91 16.31 9.48
C ALA A 268 8.57 16.85 10.01
N LYS A 269 7.54 16.89 9.15
CA LYS A 269 6.18 17.26 9.53
C LYS A 269 5.58 16.28 10.55
N ALA A 270 5.77 14.98 10.37
CA ALA A 270 5.23 13.97 11.27
C ALA A 270 5.90 13.99 12.66
N LEU A 271 7.21 14.26 12.71
CA LEU A 271 8.01 14.35 13.94
C LEU A 271 7.96 15.76 14.59
N GLY A 272 7.36 16.76 13.94
CA GLY A 272 7.27 18.12 14.47
C GLY A 272 8.61 18.87 14.50
N VAL A 273 9.57 18.51 13.64
CA VAL A 273 10.91 19.11 13.57
C VAL A 273 11.14 19.80 12.22
N PRO A 274 12.02 20.82 12.13
CA PRO A 274 12.33 21.46 10.85
C PRO A 274 13.17 20.53 9.96
N PRO A 275 12.86 20.41 8.67
CA PRO A 275 13.68 19.63 7.74
C PRO A 275 14.99 20.37 7.44
N ARG A 276 16.09 19.63 7.30
CA ARG A 276 17.37 20.14 6.81
C ARG A 276 17.73 19.47 5.49
N HIS A 277 18.22 20.24 4.52
CA HIS A 277 18.53 19.72 3.19
C HIS A 277 19.52 18.53 3.27
N PRO A 278 19.24 17.37 2.61
CA PRO A 278 20.08 16.17 2.74
C PRO A 278 21.56 16.41 2.44
N MET A 279 21.88 17.13 1.35
CA MET A 279 23.28 17.45 1.00
C MET A 279 24.01 18.34 2.01
N ALA A 280 23.27 19.11 2.83
CA ALA A 280 23.86 19.91 3.89
C ALA A 280 24.08 19.10 5.18
N CYS A 281 23.53 17.88 5.26
CA CYS A 281 23.71 16.96 6.38
C CYS A 281 24.80 15.91 6.10
N LEU A 282 25.12 15.67 4.82
CA LEU A 282 26.20 14.78 4.41
C LEU A 282 27.60 15.42 4.51
N ARG A 283 27.68 16.76 4.61
CA ARG A 283 28.93 17.53 4.72
C ARG A 283 29.35 17.76 6.17
#